data_AF-A0A7X8M2J1-F1
#
_entry.id   AF-A0A7X8M2J1-F1
#
_cell.length_a   1.000
_cell.length_b   1.000
_cell.length_c   1.000
_cell.angle_alpha   90.00
_cell.angle_beta   90.00
_cell.angle_gamma   90.00
#
_symmetry.space_group_name_H-M   'P 1'
#
loop_
_entity.id
_entity.type
_entity.pdbx_description
1 polymer ?
#
loop_
_entity_poly.entity_id
_entity_poly.type
_entity_poly.pdbx_seq_one_letter_code
_entity_poly.pdbx_strand_id
1 'polypeptide(L)'
;MIPGIIADFEKFEPDILLEDGADLADHGFDARVLHLPGHTRGSIGILAEGCGLIAGDVYSNKKKPEIADNAVDYDLLMKSAGKVKSTGARNIYPGHGLPFSL
;
A
#
# COMPACT_ATOMS: atom_id res chain seq x y z
N MET A 1 -13.96 -15.77 -21.65
CA MET A 1 -12.67 -15.84 -20.93
C MET A 1 -11.74 -14.85 -21.62
N ILE A 2 -11.40 -13.73 -20.98
CA ILE A 2 -10.26 -12.92 -21.44
C ILE A 2 -9.04 -13.63 -20.83
N PRO A 3 -8.18 -14.27 -21.62
CA PRO A 3 -7.05 -15.02 -21.09
C PRO A 3 -6.04 -14.01 -20.52
N GLY A 4 -6.13 -13.79 -19.22
CA GLY A 4 -5.13 -13.08 -18.44
C GLY A 4 -3.89 -13.95 -18.41
N ILE A 5 -2.90 -13.56 -19.19
CA ILE A 5 -1.53 -14.03 -19.08
C ILE A 5 -1.10 -13.86 -17.62
N ILE A 6 -1.06 -14.95 -16.86
CA ILE A 6 -0.13 -15.05 -15.74
C ILE A 6 1.19 -15.36 -16.43
N ALA A 7 1.91 -14.33 -16.84
CA ALA A 7 3.26 -14.50 -17.35
C ALA A 7 4.10 -15.07 -16.20
N ASP A 8 4.95 -16.03 -16.53
CA ASP A 8 6.07 -16.37 -15.65
C ASP A 8 6.82 -15.05 -15.39
N PHE A 9 6.87 -14.61 -14.15
CA PHE A 9 7.58 -13.40 -13.75
C PHE A 9 8.93 -13.81 -13.18
N GLU A 10 9.94 -12.99 -13.41
CA GLU A 10 11.25 -13.20 -12.79
C GLU A 10 11.07 -13.12 -11.27
N LYS A 11 11.33 -14.24 -10.60
CA LYS A 11 11.30 -14.31 -9.14
C LYS A 11 12.61 -13.72 -8.62
N PHE A 12 12.52 -13.06 -7.48
CA PHE A 12 13.68 -12.55 -6.76
C PHE A 12 13.59 -12.98 -5.29
N GLU A 13 14.74 -13.06 -4.63
CA GLU A 13 14.81 -13.14 -3.18
C GLU A 13 14.94 -11.70 -2.64
N PRO A 14 14.11 -11.27 -1.68
CA PRO A 14 14.24 -9.95 -1.11
C PRO A 14 15.55 -9.83 -0.31
N ASP A 15 16.33 -8.77 -0.57
CA ASP A 15 17.55 -8.49 0.21
C ASP A 15 17.22 -8.08 1.67
N ILE A 16 16.05 -7.45 1.86
CA ILE A 16 15.59 -6.92 3.14
C ILE A 16 14.15 -7.35 3.35
N LEU A 17 13.89 -8.01 4.48
CA LEU A 17 12.55 -8.30 4.95
C LEU A 17 12.07 -7.16 5.86
N LEU A 18 10.88 -6.63 5.58
CA LEU A 18 10.29 -5.54 6.33
C LEU A 18 9.17 -6.05 7.24
N GLU A 19 9.09 -5.44 8.43
CA GLU A 19 8.01 -5.68 9.40
C GLU A 19 7.16 -4.42 9.59
N ASP A 20 5.99 -4.58 10.22
CA ASP A 20 5.15 -3.44 10.57
C ASP A 20 5.89 -2.49 11.52
N GLY A 21 5.91 -1.20 11.20
CA GLY A 21 6.61 -0.19 12.00
C GLY A 21 8.12 -0.10 11.77
N ALA A 22 8.69 -0.86 10.84
CA ALA A 22 10.11 -0.74 10.50
C ALA A 22 10.45 0.70 10.09
N ASP A 23 11.50 1.25 10.71
CA ASP A 23 12.04 2.57 10.41
C ASP A 23 12.96 2.50 9.19
N LEU A 24 12.82 3.45 8.27
CA LEU A 24 13.61 3.54 7.05
C LEU A 24 14.72 4.61 7.13
N ALA A 25 14.97 5.18 8.31
CA ALA A 25 16.02 6.18 8.53
C ALA A 25 17.41 5.64 8.14
N ASP A 26 17.70 4.36 8.42
CA ASP A 26 18.95 3.70 8.04
C ASP A 26 19.12 3.57 6.51
N HIS A 27 18.02 3.73 5.76
CA HIS A 27 18.00 3.79 4.30
C HIS A 27 17.93 5.22 3.75
N GLY A 28 18.01 6.23 4.62
CA GLY A 28 18.00 7.65 4.26
C GLY A 28 16.60 8.27 4.10
N PHE A 29 15.56 7.62 4.60
CA PHE A 29 14.18 8.11 4.53
C PHE A 29 13.60 8.36 5.91
N ASP A 30 13.06 9.56 6.16
CA ASP A 30 12.22 9.83 7.35
C ASP A 30 10.82 9.25 7.14
N ALA A 31 10.75 7.92 7.22
CA ALA A 31 9.54 7.16 6.93
C ALA A 31 9.49 5.84 7.69
N ARG A 32 8.26 5.34 7.91
CA ARG A 32 8.01 4.02 8.49
C ARG A 32 7.18 3.13 7.60
N VAL A 33 7.40 1.83 7.69
CA VAL A 33 6.58 0.80 7.05
C VAL A 33 5.28 0.62 7.83
N LEU A 34 4.17 0.47 7.11
CA LEU A 34 2.89 0.01 7.64
C LEU A 34 2.52 -1.30 6.97
N HIS A 35 2.29 -2.36 7.74
CA HIS A 35 1.64 -3.56 7.23
C HIS A 35 0.15 -3.28 7.01
N LEU A 36 -0.29 -3.45 5.77
CA LEU A 36 -1.62 -3.09 5.26
C LEU A 36 -2.21 -4.28 4.47
N PRO A 37 -2.43 -5.44 5.11
CA PRO A 37 -2.92 -6.64 4.42
C PRO A 37 -4.34 -6.46 3.88
N GLY A 38 -4.69 -7.27 2.88
CA GLY A 38 -6.04 -7.34 2.32
C GLY A 38 -6.02 -7.43 0.81
N HIS A 39 -5.37 -6.46 0.14
CA HIS A 39 -5.09 -6.58 -1.30
C HIS A 39 -4.23 -7.82 -1.59
N THR A 40 -3.10 -7.93 -0.87
CA THR A 40 -2.36 -9.17 -0.67
C THR A 40 -2.09 -9.39 0.82
N ARG A 41 -1.58 -10.58 1.20
CA ARG A 41 -1.18 -10.87 2.59
C ARG A 41 0.05 -10.05 3.03
N GLY A 42 0.92 -9.70 2.09
CA GLY A 42 2.17 -8.97 2.34
C GLY A 42 2.12 -7.50 1.93
N SER A 43 0.92 -6.95 1.65
CA SER A 43 0.78 -5.55 1.25
C SER A 43 1.29 -4.63 2.37
N ILE A 44 2.09 -3.64 1.98
CA ILE A 44 2.62 -2.60 2.86
C ILE A 44 2.31 -1.21 2.30
N GLY A 45 2.37 -0.21 3.18
CA GLY A 45 2.47 1.19 2.80
C GLY A 45 3.68 1.83 3.48
N ILE A 46 4.12 2.97 2.95
CA ILE A 46 5.23 3.75 3.49
C ILE A 46 4.70 5.11 3.93
N LEU A 47 4.79 5.38 5.22
CA LEU A 47 4.36 6.64 5.82
C LEU A 47 5.57 7.54 6.00
N ALA A 48 5.67 8.56 5.15
CA ALA A 48 6.70 9.58 5.24
C ALA A 48 6.17 10.76 6.07
N GLU A 49 6.86 11.05 7.17
CA GLU A 49 6.42 12.10 8.10
C GLU A 49 6.35 13.46 7.41
N GLY A 50 5.26 14.19 7.64
CA GLY A 50 4.98 15.47 6.99
C GLY A 50 4.67 15.45 5.48
N CYS A 51 4.93 14.34 4.77
CA CYS A 51 4.73 14.24 3.32
C CYS A 51 3.39 13.56 2.96
N GLY A 52 3.14 12.37 3.51
CA GLY A 52 1.98 11.56 3.16
C GLY A 52 2.25 10.06 3.22
N LEU A 53 1.33 9.28 2.67
CA LEU A 53 1.39 7.83 2.65
C LEU A 53 1.43 7.29 1.22
N ILE A 54 2.47 6.53 0.89
CA ILE A 54 2.45 5.59 -0.23
C ILE A 54 1.62 4.39 0.22
N ALA A 55 0.35 4.34 -0.18
CA ALA A 55 -0.62 3.39 0.35
C ALA A 55 -0.62 2.03 -0.35
N GLY A 56 0.12 1.91 -1.46
CA GLY A 56 0.01 0.78 -2.36
C GLY A 56 -1.44 0.55 -2.78
N ASP A 57 -1.80 -0.71 -3.01
CA ASP A 57 -3.14 -1.10 -3.46
C ASP A 57 -4.15 -1.23 -2.31
N VAL A 58 -4.02 -0.42 -1.24
CA VAL A 58 -5.16 -0.18 -0.33
C VAL A 58 -6.21 0.68 -1.02
N TYR A 59 -5.76 1.64 -1.84
CA TYR A 59 -6.61 2.57 -2.58
C TYR A 59 -6.26 2.58 -4.05
N SER A 60 -7.22 3.01 -4.87
CA SER A 60 -7.00 3.40 -6.25
C SER A 60 -7.69 4.74 -6.54
N ASN A 61 -7.18 5.48 -7.52
CA ASN A 61 -7.79 6.73 -7.96
C ASN A 61 -7.65 6.91 -9.48
N LYS A 62 -8.25 5.98 -10.23
CA LYS A 62 -8.25 6.01 -11.71
C LYS A 62 -9.31 6.98 -12.27
N LYS A 63 -10.39 7.22 -11.51
CA LYS A 63 -11.49 8.15 -11.85
C LYS A 63 -11.88 9.00 -10.65
N LYS A 64 -11.99 8.36 -9.49
CA LYS A 64 -12.22 8.97 -8.17
C LYS A 64 -11.51 8.11 -7.12
N PRO A 65 -11.16 8.67 -5.94
CA PRO A 65 -10.57 7.89 -4.86
C PRO A 65 -11.53 6.82 -4.35
N GLU A 66 -11.04 5.59 -4.26
CA GLU A 66 -11.79 4.44 -3.74
C GLU A 66 -10.84 3.41 -3.13
N ILE A 67 -11.37 2.56 -2.25
CA ILE A 67 -10.66 1.37 -1.77
C ILE A 67 -10.50 0.43 -2.96
N ALA A 68 -9.35 -0.25 -3.06
CA ALA A 68 -9.07 -1.14 -4.17
C ALA A 68 -10.17 -2.21 -4.33
N ASP A 69 -10.55 -2.49 -5.58
CA ASP A 69 -11.65 -3.39 -5.93
C ASP A 69 -11.24 -4.86 -6.03
N ASN A 70 -9.93 -5.13 -6.07
CA ASN A 70 -9.34 -6.46 -6.06
C ASN A 70 -8.63 -6.73 -4.72
N ALA A 71 -8.99 -7.82 -4.05
CA ALA A 71 -8.40 -8.20 -2.77
C ALA A 71 -8.38 -9.72 -2.59
N VAL A 72 -7.36 -10.23 -1.88
CA VAL A 72 -7.40 -11.60 -1.37
C VAL A 72 -8.28 -11.71 -0.12
N ASP A 73 -8.47 -10.61 0.62
CA ASP A 73 -9.33 -10.50 1.81
C ASP A 73 -9.85 -9.06 1.96
N TYR A 74 -11.15 -8.86 1.70
CA TYR A 74 -11.79 -7.54 1.77
C TYR A 74 -11.97 -7.03 3.20
N ASP A 75 -12.17 -7.90 4.18
CA ASP A 75 -12.33 -7.48 5.59
C ASP A 75 -11.00 -6.93 6.12
N LEU A 76 -9.88 -7.59 5.78
CA LEU A 76 -8.55 -7.07 6.07
C LEU A 76 -8.27 -5.77 5.31
N LEU A 77 -8.65 -5.67 4.04
CA LEU A 77 -8.46 -4.46 3.26
C LEU A 77 -9.18 -3.27 3.88
N MET A 78 -10.43 -3.45 4.33
CA MET A 78 -11.20 -2.41 5.02
C MET A 78 -10.56 -2.01 6.36
N LYS A 79 -10.01 -2.96 7.12
CA LYS A 79 -9.24 -2.67 8.34
C LYS A 79 -7.97 -1.88 8.03
N SER A 80 -7.26 -2.24 6.96
CA SER A 80 -6.07 -1.53 6.49
C SER A 80 -6.39 -0.10 6.05
N ALA A 81 -7.51 0.11 5.34
CA ALA A 81 -8.01 1.46 5.02
C ALA A 81 -8.33 2.26 6.30
N GLY A 82 -8.86 1.61 7.35
CA GLY A 82 -9.02 2.20 8.67
C GLY A 82 -7.69 2.58 9.33
N LYS A 83 -6.69 1.69 9.27
CA LYS A 83 -5.33 1.94 9.76
C LYS A 83 -4.70 3.15 9.04
N VAL A 84 -4.83 3.24 7.72
CA VAL A 84 -4.37 4.41 6.95
C VAL A 84 -4.99 5.70 7.48
N LYS A 85 -6.31 5.76 7.65
CA LYS A 85 -6.99 6.95 8.19
C LYS A 85 -6.49 7.32 9.59
N SER A 86 -6.22 6.33 10.44
CA SER A 86 -5.74 6.58 11.80
C SER A 86 -4.32 7.18 11.88
N THR A 87 -3.55 7.12 10.79
CA THR A 87 -2.21 7.72 10.74
C THR A 87 -2.20 9.24 10.66
N GLY A 88 -3.33 9.86 10.30
CA GLY A 88 -3.42 11.30 10.06
C GLY A 88 -2.79 11.78 8.74
N ALA A 89 -2.28 10.87 7.90
CA ALA A 89 -1.78 11.22 6.58
C ALA A 89 -2.91 11.79 5.71
N ARG A 90 -2.72 13.02 5.21
CA ARG A 90 -3.68 13.67 4.30
C ARG A 90 -3.40 13.33 2.85
N ASN A 91 -2.14 13.40 2.42
CA ASN A 91 -1.76 13.07 1.04
C ASN A 91 -1.60 11.56 0.89
N ILE A 92 -2.41 10.95 0.02
CA ILE A 92 -2.36 9.52 -0.29
C ILE A 92 -1.87 9.31 -1.72
N TYR A 93 -0.88 8.44 -1.86
CA TYR A 93 -0.34 7.98 -3.13
C TYR A 93 -0.78 6.51 -3.32
N PRO A 94 -1.87 6.25 -4.07
CA PRO A 94 -2.38 4.90 -4.30
C PRO A 94 -1.48 4.11 -5.25
N GLY A 95 -1.61 2.79 -5.27
CA GLY A 95 -0.90 1.93 -6.22
C GLY A 95 -1.33 2.14 -7.67
N HIS A 96 -2.52 2.74 -7.89
CA HIS A 96 -3.00 3.12 -9.21
C HIS A 96 -3.70 4.47 -9.25
N GLY A 97 -3.41 5.25 -10.30
CA GLY A 97 -4.08 6.52 -10.59
C GLY A 97 -3.41 7.72 -9.94
N LEU A 98 -4.18 8.78 -9.68
CA LEU A 98 -3.63 10.04 -9.18
C LEU A 98 -3.58 10.09 -7.64
N PRO A 99 -2.62 10.82 -7.04
CA PRO A 99 -2.67 11.14 -5.61
C PRO A 99 -3.97 11.86 -5.23
N PHE A 100 -4.40 11.70 -3.98
CA PHE A 100 -5.61 12.35 -3.46
C PHE A 100 -5.46 12.71 -1.98
N SER A 101 -6.37 13.55 -1.48
CA SER A 101 -6.47 13.85 -0.05
C SER A 101 -7.54 12.99 0.62
N LEU A 102 -7.23 12.39 1.77
CA LEU A 102 -8.24 11.84 2.69
C LEU A 102 -9.00 12.92 3.45
#